data_AF-A0A3S0U9E0-F1
#
_entry.id   AF-A0A3S0U9E0-F1
#
_cell.length_a   1.000
_cell.length_b   1.000
_cell.length_c   1.000
_cell.angle_alpha   90.00
_cell.angle_beta   90.00
_cell.angle_gamma   90.00
#
_symmetry.space_group_name_H-M   'P 1'
#
loop_
_entity.id
_entity.type
_entity.pdbx_description
1 polymer ?
#
loop_
_entity_poly.entity_id
_entity_poly.type
_entity_poly.pdbx_seq_one_letter_code
_entity_poly.pdbx_strand_id
1 'polypeptide(L)'
;MKQLVAVACFPNVRPAFLALGMLGWSLASAPAMAASEGSDPAARGAYLVKGFGCIDCHTPMKMGPKGPELDMARLFSGHPEQVKLSSPPKADASWVWFGSATNTAFAGPWGISYAANLTPDKETGLGSWTDAEFV
;
A
#
# COMPACT_ATOMS: atom_id res chain seq x y z
N MET A 1 -35.69 -59.96 22.07
CA MET A 1 -34.36 -60.47 21.65
C MET A 1 -33.32 -59.59 22.34
N LYS A 2 -32.96 -59.81 23.62
CA LYS A 2 -31.90 -60.72 24.11
C LYS A 2 -30.72 -60.82 23.15
N GLN A 3 -29.61 -60.14 23.43
CA GLN A 3 -28.22 -60.64 23.58
C GLN A 3 -27.42 -59.53 24.31
N LEU A 4 -27.11 -59.67 25.61
CA LEU A 4 -25.86 -60.23 26.13
C LEU A 4 -24.59 -59.62 25.51
N VAL A 5 -23.93 -58.72 26.24
CA VAL A 5 -22.47 -58.71 26.31
C VAL A 5 -22.08 -58.61 27.79
N ALA A 6 -21.27 -59.58 28.19
CA ALA A 6 -20.87 -59.86 29.55
C ALA A 6 -19.88 -58.82 30.09
N VAL A 7 -20.07 -58.50 31.36
CA VAL A 7 -19.08 -57.90 32.25
C VAL A 7 -17.95 -58.92 32.44
N ALA A 8 -16.74 -58.58 32.03
CA ALA A 8 -15.53 -59.29 32.41
C ALA A 8 -14.68 -58.40 33.32
N CYS A 9 -14.50 -58.87 34.56
CA CYS A 9 -13.62 -58.32 35.57
C CYS A 9 -12.19 -58.12 35.05
N PHE A 10 -11.59 -56.97 35.32
CA PHE A 10 -10.14 -56.87 35.51
C PHE A 10 -9.85 -56.44 36.95
N PRO A 11 -8.95 -57.17 37.65
CA PRO A 11 -8.72 -56.99 39.06
C PRO A 11 -7.91 -55.74 39.36
N ASN A 12 -8.22 -55.21 40.53
CA ASN A 12 -7.58 -54.15 41.27
C ASN A 12 -6.05 -54.38 41.41
N VAL A 13 -5.23 -53.57 40.73
CA VAL A 13 -3.81 -53.40 41.07
C VAL A 13 -3.40 -51.93 40.97
N ARG A 14 -3.20 -51.32 42.13
CA ARG A 14 -2.29 -50.19 42.38
C ARG A 14 -1.48 -50.61 43.61
N PRO A 15 -0.17 -50.31 43.73
CA PRO A 15 0.34 -48.95 43.54
C PRO A 15 1.80 -48.82 43.03
N ALA A 16 2.23 -47.55 42.88
CA ALA A 16 3.60 -47.08 43.06
C ALA A 16 4.70 -47.51 42.08
N PHE A 17 4.84 -46.74 41.00
CA PHE A 17 6.15 -46.27 40.52
C PHE A 17 6.06 -44.74 40.44
N LEU A 18 6.56 -44.03 41.46
CA LEU A 18 7.89 -43.43 41.49
C LEU A 18 8.15 -42.51 40.29
N ALA A 19 7.88 -41.23 40.53
CA ALA A 19 8.69 -40.07 40.19
C ALA A 19 9.76 -40.26 39.09
N LEU A 20 9.51 -39.71 37.91
CA LEU A 20 10.41 -38.75 37.24
C LEU A 20 9.72 -38.26 35.96
N GLY A 21 9.21 -37.04 35.97
CA GLY A 21 8.53 -36.47 34.80
C GLY A 21 8.31 -34.97 34.91
N MET A 22 9.18 -34.27 35.64
CA MET A 22 9.27 -32.82 35.64
C MET A 22 10.72 -32.45 35.33
N LEU A 23 11.11 -32.56 34.07
CA LEU A 23 12.35 -31.93 33.62
C LEU A 23 12.10 -31.27 32.27
N GLY A 24 11.84 -29.97 32.35
CA GLY A 24 12.36 -29.02 31.37
C GLY A 24 11.73 -29.07 29.99
N TRP A 25 10.45 -28.68 29.89
CA TRP A 25 9.99 -27.96 28.71
C TRP A 25 10.62 -26.56 28.78
N SER A 26 11.92 -26.48 28.51
CA SER A 26 12.67 -25.23 28.44
C SER A 26 13.36 -25.17 27.08
N LEU A 27 13.22 -23.99 26.47
CA LEU A 27 13.61 -23.60 25.12
C LEU A 27 12.49 -23.78 24.07
N ALA A 28 11.32 -23.22 24.36
CA ALA A 28 10.64 -22.47 23.30
C ALA A 28 11.57 -21.30 22.96
N SER A 29 12.40 -21.46 21.93
CA SER A 29 12.98 -20.33 21.23
C SER A 29 11.81 -19.47 20.79
N ALA A 30 11.62 -18.31 21.44
CA ALA A 30 10.80 -17.27 20.87
C ALA A 30 11.28 -17.09 19.42
N PRO A 31 10.40 -17.06 18.41
CA PRO A 31 10.85 -16.57 17.12
C PRO A 31 11.39 -15.18 17.42
N ALA A 32 12.65 -14.94 17.06
CA ALA A 32 13.14 -13.58 16.95
C ALA A 32 12.09 -12.86 16.13
N MET A 33 11.37 -11.93 16.78
CA MET A 33 10.40 -11.09 16.09
C MET A 33 11.17 -10.51 14.91
N ALA A 34 10.81 -10.96 13.72
CA ALA A 34 11.35 -10.41 12.49
C ALA A 34 11.25 -8.89 12.64
N ALA A 35 12.37 -8.19 12.43
CA ALA A 35 12.38 -6.74 12.38
C ALA A 35 11.16 -6.33 11.55
N SER A 36 10.30 -5.51 12.15
CA SER A 36 9.04 -5.08 11.54
C SER A 36 9.29 -4.68 10.09
N GLU A 37 8.39 -5.05 9.18
CA GLU A 37 8.34 -4.57 7.79
C GLU A 37 8.35 -3.02 7.65
N GLY A 38 8.46 -2.27 8.75
CA GLY A 38 8.73 -0.83 8.80
C GLY A 38 10.20 -0.40 8.88
N SER A 39 11.20 -1.28 8.68
CA SER A 39 12.62 -0.88 8.83
C SER A 39 13.29 -0.34 7.56
N ASP A 40 12.75 -0.57 6.36
CA ASP A 40 13.26 0.01 5.11
C ASP A 40 12.33 1.17 4.66
N PRO A 41 12.77 2.44 4.81
CA PRO A 41 12.02 3.59 4.36
C PRO A 41 11.69 3.56 2.85
N ALA A 42 12.58 3.02 2.02
CA ALA A 42 12.38 2.96 0.58
C ALA A 42 11.30 1.94 0.22
N ALA A 43 11.32 0.73 0.81
CA ALA A 43 10.25 -0.25 0.64
C ALA A 43 8.91 0.28 1.14
N ARG A 44 8.88 0.96 2.30
CA ARG A 44 7.66 1.59 2.82
C ARG A 44 7.15 2.67 1.88
N GLY A 45 8.03 3.55 1.38
CA GLY A 45 7.68 4.57 0.40
C GLY A 45 7.09 3.97 -0.87
N ALA A 46 7.71 2.91 -1.40
CA ALA A 46 7.20 2.19 -2.56
C ALA A 46 5.82 1.56 -2.32
N TYR A 47 5.57 1.02 -1.13
CA TYR A 47 4.25 0.52 -0.73
C TYR A 47 3.19 1.62 -0.75
N LEU A 48 3.49 2.78 -0.16
CA LEU A 48 2.55 3.91 -0.08
C LEU A 48 2.25 4.46 -1.49
N VAL A 49 3.28 4.74 -2.29
CA VAL A 49 3.11 5.32 -3.63
C VAL A 49 2.31 4.38 -4.55
N LYS A 50 2.53 3.07 -4.44
CA LYS A 50 1.76 2.07 -5.20
C LYS A 50 0.33 1.90 -4.68
N GLY A 51 0.15 1.91 -3.35
CA GLY A 51 -1.16 1.72 -2.73
C GLY A 51 -2.12 2.89 -2.92
N PHE A 52 -1.60 4.13 -2.96
CA PHE A 52 -2.41 5.34 -3.13
C PHE A 52 -2.58 5.79 -4.59
N GLY A 53 -1.99 5.08 -5.56
CA GLY A 53 -2.18 5.41 -6.97
C GLY A 53 -1.58 6.76 -7.39
N CYS A 54 -0.53 7.24 -6.71
CA CYS A 54 0.06 8.56 -7.01
C CYS A 54 0.45 8.70 -8.50
N ILE A 55 0.80 7.58 -9.14
CA ILE A 55 1.20 7.53 -10.54
C ILE A 55 0.09 8.00 -11.49
N ASP A 56 -1.19 7.82 -11.14
CA ASP A 56 -2.32 8.05 -12.05
C ASP A 56 -2.51 9.53 -12.38
N CYS A 57 -2.27 10.41 -11.41
CA CYS A 57 -2.37 11.86 -11.59
C CYS A 57 -1.00 12.54 -11.72
N HIS A 58 0.07 11.95 -11.21
CA HIS A 58 1.41 12.54 -11.27
C HIS A 58 2.27 12.02 -12.44
N THR A 59 1.74 11.16 -13.31
CA THR A 59 2.41 10.78 -14.56
C THR A 59 1.54 11.17 -15.74
N PRO A 60 2.03 12.02 -16.65
CA PRO A 60 1.26 12.42 -17.83
C PRO A 60 0.82 11.22 -18.65
N MET A 61 -0.44 11.22 -19.06
CA MET A 61 -0.91 10.33 -20.10
C MET A 61 -0.47 10.81 -21.49
N LYS A 62 -0.19 9.86 -22.38
CA LYS A 62 0.00 10.06 -23.81
C LYS A 62 -0.93 9.14 -24.59
N MET A 63 -1.21 9.49 -25.84
CA MET A 63 -1.97 8.60 -26.72
C MET A 63 -1.07 7.47 -27.25
N GLY A 64 -1.36 6.25 -26.82
CA GLY A 64 -0.76 5.02 -27.33
C GLY A 64 -1.65 4.32 -28.37
N PRO A 65 -1.17 3.21 -28.95
CA PRO A 65 -1.90 2.45 -29.98
C PRO A 65 -3.25 1.87 -29.50
N LYS A 66 -3.44 1.72 -28.19
CA LYS A 66 -4.66 1.14 -27.58
C LYS A 66 -5.48 2.17 -26.77
N GLY A 67 -5.17 3.46 -26.91
CA GLY A 67 -5.79 4.54 -26.13
C GLY A 67 -4.79 5.27 -25.24
N PRO A 68 -5.28 6.13 -24.31
CA PRO A 68 -4.43 6.81 -23.34
C PRO A 68 -3.66 5.80 -22.48
N GLU A 69 -2.36 6.00 -22.37
CA GLU A 69 -1.45 5.23 -21.51
C GLU A 69 -0.53 6.18 -20.75
N LEU A 70 0.01 5.73 -19.62
CA LEU A 70 0.97 6.50 -18.85
C LEU A 70 2.27 6.67 -19.63
N ASP A 71 2.78 7.90 -19.72
CA ASP A 71 4.09 8.18 -20.29
C ASP A 71 5.17 7.85 -19.27
N MET A 72 5.64 6.60 -19.27
CA MET A 72 6.65 6.13 -18.34
C MET A 72 8.01 6.85 -18.47
N ALA A 73 8.27 7.54 -19.59
CA ALA A 73 9.44 8.41 -19.72
C ALA A 73 9.36 9.68 -18.84
N ARG A 74 8.16 9.99 -18.35
CA ARG A 74 7.81 11.15 -17.53
C ARG A 74 7.19 10.73 -16.19
N LEU A 75 7.55 9.54 -15.72
CA LEU A 75 7.07 8.97 -14.47
C LEU A 75 7.21 9.99 -13.31
N PHE A 76 6.10 10.28 -12.64
CA PHE A 76 6.01 11.22 -11.51
C PHE A 76 6.33 12.69 -11.80
N SER A 77 6.52 13.10 -13.06
CA SER A 77 6.88 14.48 -13.40
C SER A 77 5.74 15.51 -13.24
N GLY A 78 4.51 15.08 -12.95
CA GLY A 78 3.37 15.97 -12.80
C GLY A 78 2.85 16.51 -14.13
N HIS A 79 2.30 17.73 -14.12
CA HIS A 79 1.83 18.38 -15.35
C HIS A 79 2.99 18.96 -16.17
N PRO A 80 3.18 18.58 -17.45
CA PRO A 80 4.26 19.13 -18.26
C PRO A 80 4.02 20.60 -18.58
N GLU A 81 4.98 21.48 -18.28
CA GLU A 81 4.89 22.92 -18.54
C GLU A 81 4.54 23.26 -20.00
N GLN A 82 4.98 22.42 -20.94
CA GLN A 82 4.75 22.63 -22.38
C GLN A 82 3.29 22.38 -22.78
N VAL A 83 2.50 21.69 -21.95
CA VAL A 83 1.08 21.40 -22.21
C VAL A 83 0.24 22.60 -21.77
N LYS A 84 0.06 23.55 -22.68
CA LYS A 84 -0.78 24.73 -22.42
C LYS A 84 -2.26 24.36 -22.56
N LEU A 85 -3.00 24.48 -21.47
CA LEU A 85 -4.44 24.27 -21.45
C LEU A 85 -5.18 25.56 -21.83
N SER A 86 -6.22 25.42 -22.65
CA SER A 86 -7.19 26.49 -22.86
C SER A 86 -7.98 26.75 -21.59
N SER A 87 -8.65 27.91 -21.49
CA SER A 87 -9.54 28.19 -20.38
C SER A 87 -10.60 27.09 -20.25
N PRO A 88 -10.81 26.52 -19.06
CA PRO A 88 -11.79 25.46 -18.86
C PRO A 88 -13.21 26.03 -19.05
N PRO A 89 -14.18 25.18 -19.44
CA PRO A 89 -15.58 25.57 -19.42
C PRO A 89 -15.98 26.04 -18.01
N LYS A 90 -16.95 26.94 -17.91
CA LYS A 90 -17.48 27.35 -16.60
C LYS A 90 -18.15 26.14 -15.95
N ALA A 91 -17.63 25.73 -14.79
CA ALA A 91 -18.28 24.71 -13.96
C ALA A 91 -19.52 25.35 -13.30
N ASP A 92 -20.69 25.19 -13.91
CA ASP A 92 -21.95 25.80 -13.48
C ASP A 92 -22.84 24.86 -12.63
N ALA A 93 -22.27 23.80 -12.06
CA ALA A 93 -23.01 22.87 -11.20
C ALA A 93 -22.18 22.36 -10.02
N SER A 94 -22.88 21.93 -8.97
CA SER A 94 -22.37 21.47 -7.68
C SER A 94 -21.50 20.19 -7.73
N TRP A 95 -21.35 19.55 -8.90
CA TRP A 95 -20.65 18.27 -9.06
C TRP A 95 -19.84 18.16 -10.37
N VAL A 96 -19.50 19.27 -11.03
CA VAL A 96 -18.76 19.25 -12.30
C VAL A 96 -17.28 19.60 -12.09
N TRP A 97 -16.40 18.68 -12.50
CA TRP A 97 -14.96 18.93 -12.69
C TRP A 97 -14.53 18.43 -14.07
N PHE A 98 -13.50 19.06 -14.63
CA PHE A 98 -12.93 18.72 -15.94
C PHE A 98 -11.49 18.27 -15.79
N GLY A 99 -11.11 17.14 -16.39
CA GLY A 99 -9.73 16.67 -16.45
C GLY A 99 -9.06 17.01 -17.78
N SER A 100 -7.76 17.28 -17.76
CA SER A 100 -6.96 17.38 -18.99
C SER A 100 -6.76 16.00 -19.64
N ALA A 101 -6.46 15.99 -20.93
CA ALA A 101 -6.15 14.74 -21.66
C ALA A 101 -4.93 13.98 -21.10
N THR A 102 -4.02 14.70 -20.42
CA THR A 102 -2.87 14.12 -19.74
C THR A 102 -3.19 13.55 -18.37
N ASN A 103 -4.42 13.71 -17.87
CA ASN A 103 -4.85 13.37 -16.51
C ASN A 103 -4.00 14.02 -15.38
N THR A 104 -3.38 15.17 -15.67
CA THR A 104 -2.48 15.87 -14.74
C THR A 104 -2.96 17.29 -14.40
N ALA A 105 -4.13 17.69 -14.89
CA ALA A 105 -4.74 18.96 -14.52
C ALA A 105 -6.26 18.84 -14.42
N PHE A 106 -6.84 19.53 -13.45
CA PHE A 106 -8.25 19.43 -13.10
C PHE A 106 -8.83 20.82 -12.88
N ALA A 107 -9.98 21.10 -13.51
CA ALA A 107 -10.67 22.37 -13.37
C ALA A 107 -12.02 22.19 -12.67
N GLY A 108 -12.33 23.07 -11.73
CA GLY A 108 -13.62 23.15 -11.05
C GLY A 108 -13.94 24.58 -10.59
N PRO A 109 -14.95 24.77 -9.73
CA PRO A 109 -15.27 26.09 -9.17
C PRO A 109 -14.10 26.79 -8.45
N TRP A 110 -13.07 26.03 -8.05
CA TRP A 110 -11.83 26.53 -7.43
C TRP A 110 -10.76 26.99 -8.42
N GLY A 111 -10.99 26.87 -9.73
CA GLY A 111 -9.98 27.13 -10.77
C GLY A 111 -9.32 25.84 -11.26
N ILE A 112 -8.08 25.96 -11.74
CA ILE A 112 -7.30 24.83 -12.28
C ILE A 112 -6.25 24.39 -11.25
N SER A 113 -6.22 23.11 -10.95
CA SER A 113 -5.17 22.44 -10.20
C SER A 113 -4.29 21.64 -11.15
N TYR A 114 -2.98 21.68 -10.92
CA TYR A 114 -1.98 20.93 -11.69
C TYR A 114 -1.28 19.92 -10.77
N ALA A 115 -1.05 18.71 -11.26
CA ALA A 115 -0.28 17.70 -10.54
C ALA A 115 1.18 18.15 -10.40
N ALA A 116 1.70 18.09 -9.18
CA ALA A 116 3.08 18.46 -8.87
C ALA A 116 4.08 17.44 -9.44
N ASN A 117 5.33 17.86 -9.62
CA ASN A 117 6.44 16.96 -9.93
C ASN A 117 6.91 16.29 -8.63
N LEU A 118 6.78 14.95 -8.54
CA LEU A 118 7.21 14.15 -7.39
C LEU A 118 8.55 13.46 -7.61
N THR A 119 9.28 13.83 -8.67
CA THR A 119 10.63 13.28 -8.92
C THR A 119 11.66 13.84 -7.94
N PRO A 120 12.85 13.20 -7.83
CA PRO A 120 13.98 13.74 -7.07
C PRO A 120 14.63 14.99 -7.68
N ASP A 121 14.03 15.62 -8.70
CA ASP A 121 14.52 16.88 -9.25
C ASP A 121 14.53 17.97 -8.17
N LYS A 122 15.61 18.77 -8.10
CA LYS A 122 15.81 19.74 -7.01
C LYS A 122 15.09 21.06 -7.23
N GLU A 123 14.90 21.45 -8.49
CA GLU A 123 14.35 22.76 -8.86
C GLU A 123 12.82 22.72 -8.94
N THR A 124 12.28 21.62 -9.46
CA THR A 124 10.85 21.48 -9.74
C THR A 124 10.20 20.32 -9.02
N GLY A 125 10.97 19.38 -8.48
CA GLY A 125 10.49 18.18 -7.79
C GLY A 125 10.64 18.23 -6.26
N LEU A 126 10.71 17.06 -5.64
CA LEU A 126 10.87 16.88 -4.19
C LEU A 126 12.34 16.81 -3.75
N GLY A 127 13.30 16.94 -4.67
CA GLY A 127 14.72 16.71 -4.40
C GLY A 127 15.36 17.68 -3.40
N SER A 128 14.73 18.83 -3.16
CA SER A 128 15.13 19.83 -2.17
C SER A 128 14.34 19.74 -0.86
N TRP A 129 13.32 18.89 -0.79
CA TRP A 129 12.43 18.82 0.36
C TRP A 129 13.11 18.12 1.54
N THR A 130 12.71 18.53 2.74
CA THR A 130 13.18 17.98 4.02
C THR A 130 12.02 17.36 4.78
N ASP A 131 12.33 16.45 5.72
CA ASP A 131 11.30 15.80 6.54
C ASP A 131 10.41 16.81 7.29
N ALA A 132 10.94 17.98 7.63
CA ALA A 132 10.20 19.05 8.32
C ALA A 132 9.05 19.64 7.49
N GLU A 133 9.02 19.45 6.17
CA GLU A 133 7.94 19.94 5.30
C GLU A 133 6.72 19.01 5.27
N PHE A 134 6.83 17.83 5.90
CA PHE A 134 5.76 16.84 5.96
C PHE A 134 5.08 16.75 7.34
N VAL A 135 5.43 17.62 8.31
CA VAL A 135 5.00 17.56 9.72
C VAL A 135 4.52 18.89 10.28
#